data_AF-B2XCR3-F1
#
_entry.id   AF-B2XCR3-F1
#
_cell.length_a   1.000
_cell.length_b   1.000
_cell.length_c   1.000
_cell.angle_alpha   90.00
_cell.angle_beta   90.00
_cell.angle_gamma   90.00
#
_symmetry.space_group_name_H-M   'P 1'
#
loop_
_entity.id
_entity.type
_entity.pdbx_description
1 polymer ?
#
loop_
_entity_poly.entity_id
_entity_poly.type
_entity_poly.pdbx_seq_one_letter_code
_entity_poly.pdbx_strand_id
1 'polypeptide(L)'
;NISAPMYDCDPLRKFDTIKEKKDEVELEKYWPQLTSTEKVASQRQPFWKYQYEKHGTCCSDVYSQSAYFDLAMKLKEKTDLLTILRSQGVNPGSTYTGDKINSSITSVTKVHANLKCLYYRGNL
;
A
#
# COMPACT_ATOMS: atom_id res chain seq x y z
N ASN A 1 -8.46 -2.19 -22.52
CA ASN A 1 -8.55 -1.14 -21.49
C ASN A 1 -7.25 -1.04 -20.72
N ILE A 2 -6.50 0.05 -20.90
CA ILE A 2 -5.35 0.36 -20.06
C ILE A 2 -5.90 1.23 -18.92
N SER A 3 -5.96 0.67 -17.71
CA SER A 3 -6.27 1.43 -16.50
C SER A 3 -4.94 1.95 -15.94
N ALA A 4 -4.69 3.25 -16.08
CA ALA A 4 -3.55 3.91 -15.42
C ALA A 4 -4.01 4.47 -14.07
N PRO A 5 -3.17 4.44 -13.01
CA PRO A 5 -3.48 5.15 -11.79
C PRO A 5 -3.63 6.65 -12.09
N MET A 6 -4.59 7.31 -11.45
CA MET A 6 -4.76 8.76 -11.55
C MET A 6 -3.84 9.45 -10.53
N TYR A 7 -3.35 10.63 -10.88
CA TYR A 7 -2.43 11.43 -10.07
C TYR A 7 -2.81 12.92 -10.11
N ASP A 8 -2.55 13.63 -9.02
CA ASP A 8 -2.58 15.10 -8.92
C ASP A 8 -3.89 15.75 -9.40
N CYS A 9 -5.03 15.11 -9.14
CA CYS A 9 -6.32 15.51 -9.70
C CYS A 9 -6.91 16.78 -9.08
N ASP A 10 -6.54 17.10 -7.83
CA ASP A 10 -6.90 18.36 -7.17
C ASP A 10 -5.68 18.91 -6.40
N PRO A 11 -4.84 19.74 -7.05
CA PRO A 11 -3.66 20.31 -6.43
C PRO A 11 -3.95 21.30 -5.29
N LEU A 12 -5.19 21.78 -5.16
CA LEU A 12 -5.59 22.73 -4.12
C LEU A 12 -5.98 22.02 -2.82
N ARG A 13 -6.54 20.80 -2.92
CA ARG A 13 -6.87 19.99 -1.76
C ARG A 13 -5.61 19.45 -1.09
N LYS A 14 -5.47 19.75 0.20
CA LYS A 14 -4.31 19.38 1.01
C LYS A 14 -4.65 18.26 1.97
N PHE A 15 -3.62 17.52 2.36
CA PHE A 15 -3.73 16.51 3.40
C PHE A 15 -3.98 17.16 4.76
N ASP A 16 -5.04 16.71 5.43
CA ASP A 16 -5.33 17.05 6.81
C ASP A 16 -4.52 16.13 7.74
N THR A 17 -3.61 16.69 8.53
CA THR A 17 -2.79 15.87 9.45
C THR A 17 -3.66 15.02 10.37
N ILE A 18 -3.36 13.72 10.45
CA ILE A 18 -4.05 12.79 11.33
C ILE A 18 -3.61 13.06 12.77
N LYS A 19 -4.54 13.53 13.60
CA LYS A 19 -4.26 13.88 15.01
C LYS A 19 -4.66 12.80 15.99
N GLU A 20 -5.62 11.97 15.60
CA GLU A 20 -6.12 10.87 16.43
C GLU A 20 -5.08 9.76 16.51
N LYS A 21 -4.55 9.53 17.72
CA LYS A 21 -3.46 8.58 17.91
C LYS A 21 -3.84 7.16 17.51
N LYS A 22 -5.11 6.78 17.69
CA LYS A 22 -5.63 5.48 17.28
C LYS A 22 -5.51 5.26 15.76
N ASP A 23 -5.83 6.28 14.96
CA ASP A 23 -5.82 6.19 13.50
C ASP A 23 -4.36 6.17 12.98
N GLU A 24 -3.48 6.95 13.63
CA GLU A 24 -2.05 6.93 13.35
C GLU A 24 -1.43 5.54 13.62
N VAL A 25 -1.77 4.92 14.74
CA VAL A 25 -1.29 3.57 15.11
C VAL A 25 -1.79 2.52 14.14
N GLU A 26 -3.06 2.61 13.72
CA GLU A 26 -3.65 1.68 12.76
C GLU A 26 -3.00 1.81 11.37
N LEU A 27 -2.79 3.04 10.91
CA LEU A 27 -2.11 3.30 9.65
C LEU A 27 -0.65 2.89 9.68
N GLU A 28 0.07 3.10 10.77
CA GLU A 28 1.46 2.64 10.87
C GLU A 28 1.55 1.11 10.88
N LYS A 29 0.57 0.41 11.47
CA LYS A 29 0.50 -1.06 11.42
C LYS A 29 0.33 -1.60 10.00
N TYR A 30 -0.52 -0.97 9.18
CA TYR A 30 -0.89 -1.50 7.86
C TYR A 30 -0.18 -0.82 6.68
N TRP A 31 0.26 0.42 6.85
CA TRP A 31 0.84 1.25 5.80
C TRP A 31 2.01 2.14 6.31
N PRO A 32 3.07 1.52 6.86
CA PRO A 32 4.20 2.23 7.46
C PRO A 32 5.09 2.96 6.45
N GLN A 33 5.83 3.97 6.92
CA GLN A 33 6.91 4.59 6.15
C GLN A 33 8.26 3.94 6.48
N LEU A 34 8.87 3.27 5.49
CA LEU A 34 10.13 2.54 5.66
C LEU A 34 11.40 3.33 5.29
N THR A 35 11.26 4.63 4.96
CA THR A 35 12.35 5.48 4.47
C THR A 35 12.76 6.60 5.43
N SER A 36 12.14 6.66 6.63
CA SER A 36 12.50 7.62 7.67
C SER A 36 12.40 7.00 9.06
N THR A 37 12.75 7.76 10.10
CA THR A 37 12.49 7.36 11.48
C THR A 37 11.00 7.40 11.81
N GLU A 38 10.57 6.60 12.78
CA GLU A 38 9.20 6.60 13.33
C GLU A 38 8.80 8.00 13.81
N LYS A 39 9.71 8.73 14.46
CA LYS A 39 9.47 10.12 14.88
C LYS A 39 9.10 11.02 13.70
N VAL A 40 9.79 10.89 12.56
CA VAL A 40 9.48 11.68 11.35
C VAL A 40 8.16 11.23 10.74
N ALA A 41 7.90 9.92 10.67
CA ALA A 41 6.65 9.36 10.18
C ALA A 41 5.45 9.88 11.00
N SER A 42 5.54 9.80 12.33
CA SER A 42 4.52 10.25 13.27
C SER A 42 4.28 11.76 13.22
N GLN A 43 5.34 12.57 13.32
CA GLN A 43 5.21 14.03 13.46
C GLN A 43 4.87 14.75 12.16
N ARG A 44 5.38 14.27 11.02
CA ARG A 44 5.24 14.95 9.72
C ARG A 44 4.34 14.23 8.74
N GLN A 45 4.07 12.95 8.96
CA GLN A 45 3.24 12.09 8.11
C GLN A 45 3.54 12.24 6.61
N PRO A 46 4.83 12.35 6.19
CA PRO A 46 5.15 12.80 4.84
C PRO A 46 4.71 11.77 3.79
N PHE A 47 4.71 10.48 4.15
CA PHE A 47 4.25 9.41 3.28
C PHE A 47 2.73 9.47 3.02
N TRP A 48 1.91 9.49 4.07
CA TRP A 48 0.46 9.55 3.93
C TRP A 48 0.00 10.84 3.26
N LYS A 49 0.65 11.96 3.60
CA LYS A 49 0.47 13.23 2.90
C LYS A 49 0.70 13.09 1.40
N TYR A 50 1.85 12.55 1.00
CA TYR A 50 2.18 12.36 -0.40
C TYR A 50 1.18 11.44 -1.11
N GLN A 51 0.81 10.32 -0.50
CA GLN A 51 -0.14 9.38 -1.10
C GLN A 51 -1.53 9.99 -1.25
N TYR A 52 -2.02 10.74 -0.26
CA TYR A 52 -3.32 11.37 -0.35
C TYR A 52 -3.34 12.52 -1.37
N GLU A 53 -2.38 13.45 -1.30
CA GLU A 53 -2.34 14.60 -2.23
C GLU A 53 -2.16 14.14 -3.68
N LYS A 54 -1.33 13.12 -3.92
CA LYS A 54 -1.11 12.57 -5.26
C LYS A 54 -2.26 11.70 -5.75
N HIS A 55 -2.83 10.83 -4.91
CA HIS A 55 -3.79 9.81 -5.36
C HIS A 55 -5.18 9.94 -4.73
N GLY A 56 -5.25 10.19 -3.44
CA GLY A 56 -6.53 10.31 -2.72
C GLY A 56 -7.39 11.46 -3.23
N THR A 57 -6.78 12.57 -3.64
CA THR A 57 -7.48 13.72 -4.24
C THR A 57 -8.30 13.34 -5.48
N CYS A 58 -7.87 12.34 -6.25
CA CYS A 58 -8.59 11.84 -7.43
C CYS A 58 -9.91 11.14 -7.13
N CYS A 59 -10.19 10.81 -5.87
CA CYS A 59 -11.46 10.22 -5.44
C CYS A 59 -12.18 11.04 -4.37
N SER A 60 -11.75 12.29 -4.17
CA SER A 60 -12.21 13.16 -3.08
C SER A 60 -13.67 13.62 -3.22
N ASP A 61 -14.25 13.54 -4.42
CA ASP A 61 -15.68 13.79 -4.66
C ASP A 61 -16.57 12.67 -4.10
N VAL A 62 -16.00 11.48 -3.85
CA VAL A 62 -16.73 10.29 -3.38
C VAL A 62 -16.31 9.88 -1.97
N TYR A 63 -15.01 10.01 -1.65
CA TYR A 63 -14.44 9.60 -0.37
C TYR A 63 -13.79 10.78 0.34
N SER A 64 -14.13 10.96 1.62
CA SER A 64 -13.33 11.81 2.51
C SER A 64 -11.91 11.24 2.65
N GLN A 65 -10.98 12.06 3.16
CA GLN A 65 -9.63 11.59 3.48
C GLN A 65 -9.65 10.37 4.41
N SER A 66 -10.46 10.40 5.47
CA SER A 66 -10.61 9.26 6.37
C SER A 66 -11.12 8.01 5.64
N ALA A 67 -12.16 8.14 4.81
CA ALA A 67 -12.71 7.02 4.06
C ALA A 67 -11.70 6.45 3.04
N TYR A 68 -10.85 7.29 2.44
CA TYR A 68 -9.76 6.85 1.57
C TYR A 68 -8.76 5.95 2.31
N PHE A 69 -8.29 6.36 3.49
CA PHE A 69 -7.37 5.57 4.30
C PHE A 69 -8.03 4.30 4.84
N ASP A 70 -9.26 4.39 5.34
CA ASP A 70 -10.03 3.24 5.82
C ASP A 70 -10.21 2.18 4.72
N LEU A 71 -10.51 2.60 3.50
CA LEU A 71 -10.66 1.70 2.36
C LEU A 71 -9.34 0.99 2.05
N ALA A 72 -8.22 1.71 2.05
CA ALA A 72 -6.91 1.13 1.81
C ALA A 72 -6.54 0.08 2.88
N MET A 73 -6.79 0.37 4.16
CA MET A 73 -6.55 -0.56 5.26
C MET A 73 -7.44 -1.81 5.14
N LYS A 74 -8.74 -1.65 4.86
CA LYS A 74 -9.66 -2.78 4.63
C LYS A 74 -9.24 -3.66 3.44
N LEU A 75 -8.72 -3.07 2.37
CA LEU A 75 -8.18 -3.85 1.24
C LEU A 75 -6.94 -4.65 1.63
N LYS A 76 -6.05 -4.05 2.43
CA LYS A 76 -4.85 -4.71 2.96
C LYS A 76 -5.18 -5.87 3.90
N GLU A 77 -6.22 -5.74 4.71
CA GLU A 77 -6.69 -6.80 5.60
C GLU A 77 -7.37 -7.96 4.84
N LYS A 78 -8.17 -7.64 3.82
CA LYS A 78 -8.84 -8.67 2.98
C LYS A 78 -7.87 -9.57 2.22
N THR A 79 -6.65 -9.09 1.97
CA THR A 79 -5.65 -9.84 1.18
C THR A 79 -4.38 -10.04 1.99
N ASP A 80 -4.35 -11.09 2.81
CA ASP A 80 -3.13 -11.54 3.47
C ASP A 80 -2.23 -12.29 2.46
N LEU A 81 -1.51 -11.50 1.65
CA LEU A 81 -0.59 -12.00 0.64
C LEU A 81 0.49 -12.92 1.22
N LEU A 82 0.96 -12.67 2.45
CA LEU A 82 2.00 -13.48 3.05
C LEU A 82 1.48 -14.88 3.40
N THR A 83 0.29 -14.95 4.02
CA THR A 83 -0.36 -16.24 4.29
C THR A 83 -0.68 -16.99 3.01
N ILE A 84 -1.20 -16.30 1.99
CA ILE A 84 -1.46 -16.90 0.67
C ILE A 84 -0.17 -17.51 0.10
N LEU A 85 0.91 -16.75 0.03
CA LEU A 85 2.18 -17.21 -0.53
C LEU A 85 2.75 -18.40 0.27
N ARG A 86 2.77 -18.31 1.60
CA ARG A 86 3.25 -19.40 2.47
C ARG A 86 2.46 -20.69 2.29
N SER A 87 1.12 -20.60 2.19
CA SER A 87 0.26 -21.77 1.96
C SER A 87 0.58 -22.50 0.64
N GLN A 88 1.20 -21.81 -0.31
CA GLN A 88 1.59 -22.33 -1.63
C GLN A 88 3.08 -22.69 -1.71
N GLY A 89 3.79 -22.69 -0.58
CA GLY A 89 5.22 -23.00 -0.49
C GLY A 89 6.15 -21.85 -0.93
N VAL A 90 5.63 -20.63 -1.05
CA VAL A 90 6.40 -19.43 -1.40
C VAL A 90 6.73 -18.66 -0.12
N ASN A 91 7.98 -18.78 0.32
CA ASN A 91 8.48 -18.17 1.56
C ASN A 91 9.45 -17.02 1.25
N PRO A 92 9.43 -15.92 2.02
CA PRO A 92 10.48 -14.91 1.94
C PRO A 92 11.87 -15.53 2.16
N GLY A 93 12.88 -15.06 1.41
CA GLY A 93 14.28 -15.52 1.50
C GLY A 93 14.65 -16.65 0.53
N SER A 94 13.75 -17.06 -0.36
CA SER A 94 14.00 -18.05 -1.42
C SER A 94 13.72 -17.49 -2.81
N THR A 95 14.18 -18.19 -3.84
CA THR A 95 14.00 -17.80 -5.25
C THR A 95 12.84 -18.56 -5.90
N TYR A 96 11.98 -17.84 -6.62
CA TYR A 96 10.83 -18.40 -7.33
C TYR A 96 10.68 -17.73 -8.70
N THR A 97 10.07 -18.43 -9.65
CA THR A 97 9.66 -17.81 -10.91
C THR A 97 8.52 -16.82 -10.68
N GLY A 98 8.42 -15.80 -11.54
CA GLY A 98 7.28 -14.87 -11.53
C GLY A 98 5.95 -15.62 -11.65
N ASP A 99 5.88 -16.65 -12.49
CA ASP A 99 4.69 -17.47 -12.68
C ASP A 99 4.29 -18.23 -11.42
N LYS A 100 5.25 -18.77 -10.63
CA LYS A 100 4.96 -19.43 -9.36
C LYS A 100 4.38 -18.45 -8.35
N ILE A 101 4.91 -17.23 -8.27
CA ILE A 101 4.37 -16.19 -7.37
C ILE A 101 2.96 -15.80 -7.83
N ASN A 102 2.78 -15.51 -9.11
CA ASN A 102 1.49 -15.05 -9.65
C ASN A 102 0.40 -16.11 -9.52
N SER A 103 0.70 -17.37 -9.89
CA SER A 103 -0.24 -18.49 -9.74
C SER A 103 -0.61 -18.77 -8.28
N SER A 104 0.33 -18.61 -7.34
CA SER A 104 0.08 -18.77 -5.91
C SER A 104 -0.90 -17.70 -5.38
N ILE A 105 -0.81 -16.47 -5.89
CA ILE A 105 -1.77 -15.41 -5.54
C ILE A 105 -3.12 -15.67 -6.21
N THR A 106 -3.10 -15.95 -7.53
CA THR A 106 -4.30 -16.15 -8.36
C THR A 106 -5.14 -17.34 -7.90
N SER A 107 -4.53 -18.40 -7.35
CA SER A 107 -5.26 -19.57 -6.85
C SER A 107 -6.24 -19.23 -5.73
N VAL A 108 -5.94 -18.20 -4.93
CA VAL A 108 -6.80 -17.72 -3.83
C VAL A 108 -7.63 -16.51 -4.25
N THR A 109 -7.01 -15.48 -4.85
CA THR A 109 -7.69 -14.22 -5.19
C THR A 109 -8.57 -14.32 -6.43
N LYS A 110 -8.37 -15.35 -7.26
CA LYS A 110 -9.00 -15.55 -8.58
C LYS A 110 -8.70 -14.42 -9.59
N VAL A 111 -7.73 -13.56 -9.28
CA VAL A 111 -7.32 -12.44 -10.12
C VAL A 111 -5.79 -12.43 -10.23
N HIS A 112 -5.30 -12.22 -11.46
CA HIS A 112 -3.87 -12.12 -11.72
C HIS A 112 -3.26 -10.88 -11.06
N ALA A 113 -2.21 -11.10 -10.29
CA ALA A 113 -1.44 -10.02 -9.69
C ALA A 113 -0.53 -9.36 -10.74
N ASN A 114 -0.38 -8.04 -10.66
CA ASN A 114 0.67 -7.33 -11.39
C ASN A 114 1.95 -7.32 -10.53
N LEU A 115 2.91 -8.16 -10.89
CA LEU A 115 4.17 -8.30 -10.15
C LEU A 115 5.16 -7.21 -10.58
N LYS A 116 5.68 -6.47 -9.59
CA LYS A 116 6.75 -5.49 -9.80
C LYS A 116 8.03 -5.99 -9.13
N CYS A 117 9.08 -6.18 -9.92
CA CYS A 117 10.41 -6.56 -9.44
C CYS A 117 11.35 -5.36 -9.44
N LEU A 118 12.26 -5.32 -8.47
CA LEU A 118 13.39 -4.39 -8.43
C LEU A 118 14.68 -5.20 -8.52
N TYR A 119 15.65 -4.72 -9.29
CA TYR A 119 16.99 -5.31 -9.26
C TYR A 119 17.69 -4.87 -7.97
N TYR A 120 18.03 -5.83 -7.12
CA TYR A 120 18.81 -5.54 -5.93
C TYR A 120 20.26 -5.22 -6.35
N ARG A 121 20.75 -4.03 -5.98
CA ARG A 121 22.12 -3.55 -6.25
C ARG A 121 22.93 -3.41 -4.95
N GLY A 122 22.74 -4.31 -3.98
CA GLY A 122 23.50 -4.33 -2.72
C GLY A 122 24.36 -5.58 -2.60
N ASN A 123 25.48 -5.45 -1.88
CA ASN A 123 26.16 -6.59 -1.25
C ASN A 123 25.54 -6.76 0.15
N LEU A 124 25.28 -8.01 0.54
CA LEU A 124 24.88 -8.36 1.91
C LEU A 124 25.94 -7.90 2.92
#